data_AF-A0A1Q7MCN4-F1
#
_entry.id   AF-A0A1Q7MCN4-F1
#
_cell.length_a   1.000
_cell.length_b   1.000
_cell.length_c   1.000
_cell.angle_alpha   90.00
_cell.angle_beta   90.00
_cell.angle_gamma   90.00
#
_symmetry.space_group_name_H-M   'P 1'
#
loop_
_entity.id
_entity.type
_entity.pdbx_description
1 polymer ?
#
loop_
_entity_poly.entity_id
_entity_poly.type
_entity_poly.pdbx_seq_one_letter_code
_entity_poly.pdbx_strand_id
1 'polypeptide(L)'
;MLAYAFWHWPREGASEYERHLGEFFQALEAEKPLGYLGGLSMRHGAAAWLPGPAYLDWYRVSGFADLGTLNDGAVSGSRRAPHDDVAAMAGGGAGGVYELQQGPADFVDAKVAHWFGKPAGIRYAELFGELAGVPGSLWMRQMVLGPSPEFVLFATRDVALGVPATRIDVSCVWPAR
;
A
#
# COMPACT_ATOMS: atom_id res chain seq x y z
N MET A 1 -10.14 -10.02 -1.21
CA MET A 1 -9.83 -8.68 -1.77
C MET A 1 -8.33 -8.56 -1.82
N LEU A 2 -7.79 -8.07 -2.94
CA LEU A 2 -6.35 -7.81 -3.07
C LEU A 2 -6.05 -6.32 -3.05
N ALA A 3 -4.78 -5.99 -2.85
CA ALA A 3 -4.22 -4.69 -3.11
C ALA A 3 -2.91 -4.81 -3.89
N TYR A 4 -2.76 -3.97 -4.91
CA TYR A 4 -1.43 -3.65 -5.44
C TYR A 4 -0.82 -2.57 -4.54
N ALA A 5 0.30 -2.90 -3.93
CA ALA A 5 1.10 -2.01 -3.10
C ALA A 5 2.24 -1.46 -3.96
N PHE A 6 2.37 -0.13 -4.05
CA PHE A 6 3.44 0.50 -4.79
C PHE A 6 4.20 1.48 -3.92
N TRP A 7 5.43 1.11 -3.56
CA TRP A 7 6.37 2.05 -2.96
C TRP A 7 7.01 2.87 -4.06
N HIS A 8 7.08 4.17 -3.88
CA HIS A 8 7.74 5.06 -4.82
C HIS A 8 8.38 6.23 -4.10
N TRP A 9 9.46 6.77 -4.67
CA TRP A 9 10.17 7.90 -4.11
C TRP A 9 10.43 8.93 -5.19
N PRO A 10 10.29 10.24 -4.89
CA PRO A 10 10.56 11.31 -5.84
C PRO A 10 12.06 11.41 -6.16
N ARG A 11 12.38 12.00 -7.32
CA ARG A 11 13.73 12.51 -7.59
C ARG A 11 14.03 13.70 -6.68
N GLU A 12 15.32 13.97 -6.50
CA GLU A 12 15.74 15.18 -5.78
C GLU A 12 15.16 16.44 -6.44
N GLY A 13 14.66 17.37 -5.63
CA GLY A 13 14.08 18.63 -6.10
C GLY A 13 12.65 18.56 -6.62
N ALA A 14 11.98 17.40 -6.57
CA ALA A 14 10.60 17.22 -7.04
C ALA A 14 9.56 17.77 -6.04
N SER A 15 9.53 19.10 -5.84
CA SER A 15 8.72 19.78 -4.82
C SER A 15 7.20 19.65 -5.00
N GLU A 16 6.72 19.40 -6.22
CA GLU A 16 5.28 19.29 -6.53
C GLU A 16 4.76 17.85 -6.53
N TYR A 17 5.57 16.90 -6.06
CA TYR A 17 5.27 15.46 -6.19
C TYR A 17 3.93 15.06 -5.60
N GLU A 18 3.63 15.50 -4.37
CA GLU A 18 2.37 15.16 -3.70
C GLU A 18 1.15 15.79 -4.36
N ARG A 19 1.30 16.98 -4.95
CA ARG A 19 0.22 17.63 -5.69
C ARG A 19 -0.16 16.77 -6.89
N HIS A 20 0.84 16.40 -7.71
CA HIS A 20 0.61 15.54 -8.88
C HIS A 20 0.16 14.13 -8.51
N LEU A 21 0.63 13.58 -7.39
CA LEU A 21 0.14 12.32 -6.85
C LEU A 21 -1.36 12.41 -6.51
N GLY A 22 -1.78 13.50 -5.86
CA GLY A 22 -3.19 13.77 -5.58
C GLY A 22 -4.03 13.91 -6.84
N GLU A 23 -3.54 14.62 -7.86
CA GLU A 23 -4.21 14.78 -9.16
C GLU A 23 -4.39 13.44 -9.88
N PHE A 24 -3.37 12.57 -9.82
CA PHE A 24 -3.46 11.21 -10.36
C PHE A 24 -4.54 10.39 -9.65
N PHE A 25 -4.54 10.36 -8.32
CA PHE A 25 -5.56 9.63 -7.57
C PHE A 25 -6.96 10.22 -7.78
N GLN A 26 -7.10 11.54 -7.89
CA GLN A 26 -8.37 12.18 -8.22
C GLN A 26 -8.90 11.71 -9.57
N ALA A 27 -8.06 11.67 -10.60
CA ALA A 27 -8.45 11.16 -11.92
C ALA A 27 -8.82 9.66 -11.88
N LEU A 28 -8.06 8.87 -11.11
CA LEU A 28 -8.31 7.43 -10.94
C LEU A 28 -9.63 7.13 -10.22
N GLU A 29 -9.97 7.92 -9.19
CA GLU A 29 -11.24 7.77 -8.46
C GLU A 29 -12.45 8.30 -9.25
N ALA A 30 -12.27 9.34 -10.08
CA ALA A 30 -13.34 9.94 -10.89
C ALA A 30 -13.84 9.00 -12.00
N GLU A 31 -12.94 8.22 -12.60
CA GLU A 31 -13.26 7.25 -13.64
C GLU A 31 -12.48 5.96 -13.38
N LYS A 32 -13.07 5.12 -12.52
CA LYS A 32 -12.43 3.88 -12.02
C LYS A 32 -12.31 2.83 -13.12
N PRO A 33 -11.12 2.22 -13.31
CA PRO A 33 -11.00 0.98 -14.06
C PRO A 33 -11.93 -0.10 -13.50
N LEU A 34 -12.42 -1.00 -14.35
CA LEU A 34 -13.26 -2.12 -13.89
C LEU A 34 -12.49 -2.96 -12.86
N GLY A 35 -13.16 -3.31 -11.77
CA GLY A 35 -12.58 -4.10 -10.67
C GLY A 35 -11.71 -3.31 -9.67
N TYR A 36 -11.42 -2.03 -9.94
CA TYR A 36 -10.76 -1.14 -8.98
C TYR A 36 -11.75 -0.65 -7.93
N LEU A 37 -11.44 -0.93 -6.66
CA LEU A 37 -12.31 -0.63 -5.51
C LEU A 37 -11.97 0.71 -4.84
N GLY A 38 -10.84 1.31 -5.20
CA GLY A 38 -10.36 2.57 -4.66
C GLY A 38 -8.98 2.46 -4.03
N GLY A 39 -8.36 3.59 -3.77
CA GLY A 39 -6.95 3.66 -3.39
C GLY A 39 -6.66 4.63 -2.26
N LEU A 40 -5.48 4.44 -1.68
CA LEU A 40 -4.94 5.23 -0.59
C LEU A 40 -3.48 5.50 -0.91
N SER A 41 -3.03 6.74 -0.71
CA SER A 41 -1.61 7.08 -0.75
C SER A 41 -1.16 7.58 0.60
N MET A 42 -0.01 7.12 1.06
CA MET A 42 0.56 7.50 2.36
C MET A 42 2.03 7.85 2.23
N ARG A 43 2.52 8.80 3.02
CA ARG A 43 3.94 8.84 3.35
C ARG A 43 4.28 7.61 4.19
N HIS A 44 5.39 6.98 3.88
CA HIS A 44 5.91 5.79 4.54
C HIS A 44 7.33 6.06 5.00
N GLY A 45 7.60 5.83 6.28
CA GLY A 45 8.95 5.95 6.84
C GLY A 45 9.98 5.04 6.16
N ALA A 46 11.24 5.23 6.53
CA ALA A 46 12.33 4.40 6.01
C ALA A 46 12.14 2.93 6.39
N ALA A 47 12.52 2.04 5.47
CA ALA A 47 12.43 0.60 5.64
C ALA A 47 13.67 -0.07 5.06
N ALA A 48 14.08 -1.23 5.62
CA ALA A 48 15.28 -1.93 5.19
C ALA A 48 15.21 -2.47 3.74
N TRP A 49 14.01 -2.57 3.17
CA TRP A 49 13.77 -3.00 1.79
C TRP A 49 13.61 -1.84 0.80
N LEU A 50 13.85 -0.60 1.23
CA LEU A 50 13.74 0.62 0.43
C LEU A 50 15.06 1.41 0.50
N PRO A 51 15.36 2.25 -0.51
CA PRO A 51 16.54 3.12 -0.48
C PRO A 51 16.41 4.29 0.52
N GLY A 52 15.21 4.57 1.04
CA GLY A 52 14.91 5.65 1.97
C GLY A 52 13.42 5.75 2.30
N PRO A 53 12.96 6.85 2.93
CA PRO A 53 11.54 7.17 3.02
C PRO A 53 10.88 7.21 1.64
N ALA A 54 9.63 6.81 1.57
CA ALA A 54 8.89 6.66 0.33
C ALA A 54 7.43 7.09 0.51
N TYR A 55 6.69 7.11 -0.58
CA TYR A 55 5.24 7.01 -0.54
C TYR A 55 4.85 5.55 -0.73
N LEU A 56 3.70 5.18 -0.19
CA LEU A 56 3.07 3.88 -0.35
C LEU A 56 1.66 4.08 -0.87
N ASP A 57 1.46 3.68 -2.11
CA ASP A 57 0.14 3.62 -2.73
C ASP A 57 -0.45 2.22 -2.56
N TRP A 58 -1.72 2.17 -2.19
CA TRP A 58 -2.45 0.95 -1.87
C TRP A 58 -3.73 0.88 -2.71
N TYR A 59 -3.66 0.23 -3.87
CA TYR A 59 -4.76 0.15 -4.83
C TYR A 59 -5.55 -1.14 -4.61
N ARG A 60 -6.79 -1.02 -4.12
CA ARG A 60 -7.62 -2.19 -3.79
C ARG A 60 -8.36 -2.68 -5.03
N VAL A 61 -8.42 -4.00 -5.21
CA VAL A 61 -9.11 -4.67 -6.32
C VAL A 61 -9.87 -5.91 -5.81
N SER A 62 -10.89 -6.36 -6.56
CA SER A 62 -11.67 -7.54 -6.17
C SER A 62 -10.87 -8.84 -6.18
N GLY A 63 -9.99 -9.04 -7.18
CA GLY A 63 -9.11 -10.21 -7.26
C GLY A 63 -8.01 -10.09 -8.30
N PHE A 64 -7.32 -11.20 -8.57
CA PHE A 64 -6.17 -11.24 -9.48
C PHE A 64 -6.50 -10.82 -10.92
N ALA A 65 -7.68 -11.18 -11.42
CA ALA A 65 -8.11 -10.82 -12.77
C ALA A 65 -8.15 -9.30 -12.99
N ASP A 66 -8.49 -8.55 -11.93
CA ASP A 66 -8.65 -7.10 -12.00
C ASP A 66 -7.30 -6.36 -11.94
N LEU A 67 -6.21 -7.02 -11.55
CA LEU A 67 -4.87 -6.41 -11.55
C LEU A 67 -4.44 -6.01 -12.97
N GLY A 68 -4.77 -6.82 -13.98
CA GLY A 68 -4.51 -6.48 -15.38
C GLY A 68 -5.30 -5.26 -15.84
N THR A 69 -6.59 -5.20 -15.47
CA THR A 69 -7.44 -4.05 -15.79
C THR A 69 -6.99 -2.78 -15.07
N LEU A 70 -6.54 -2.87 -13.81
CA LEU A 70 -5.93 -1.76 -13.10
C LEU A 70 -4.65 -1.30 -13.81
N ASN A 71 -3.76 -2.22 -14.18
CA ASN A 71 -2.50 -1.90 -14.87
C ASN A 71 -2.73 -1.08 -16.15
N ASP A 72 -3.66 -1.52 -16.99
CA ASP A 72 -3.94 -0.84 -18.26
C ASP A 72 -4.77 0.44 -18.05
N GLY A 73 -5.72 0.39 -17.11
CA GLY A 73 -6.63 1.49 -16.80
C GLY A 73 -5.94 2.68 -16.13
N ALA A 74 -4.99 2.43 -15.24
CA ALA A 74 -4.27 3.46 -14.50
C ALA A 74 -3.45 4.39 -15.41
N VAL A 75 -3.04 3.92 -16.59
CA VAL A 75 -2.15 4.65 -17.51
C VAL A 75 -2.84 5.04 -18.82
N SER A 76 -4.18 5.09 -18.84
CA SER A 76 -4.97 5.36 -20.04
C SER A 76 -6.13 6.35 -19.78
N GLY A 77 -6.71 6.87 -20.88
CA GLY A 77 -7.84 7.80 -20.81
C GLY A 77 -7.50 9.10 -20.06
N SER A 78 -8.46 9.58 -19.26
CA SER A 78 -8.33 10.81 -18.46
C SER A 78 -7.22 10.75 -17.41
N ARG A 79 -6.77 9.55 -17.02
CA ARG A 79 -5.70 9.31 -16.04
C ARG A 79 -4.30 9.44 -16.63
N ARG A 80 -4.16 9.38 -17.97
CA ARG A 80 -2.86 9.33 -18.65
C ARG A 80 -1.96 10.52 -18.30
N ALA A 81 -2.46 11.74 -18.48
CA ALA A 81 -1.64 12.92 -18.25
C ALA A 81 -1.25 13.09 -16.76
N PRO A 82 -2.17 13.00 -15.78
CA PRO A 82 -1.80 13.03 -14.36
C PRO A 82 -0.83 11.91 -13.95
N HIS A 83 -0.99 10.70 -14.50
CA HIS A 83 -0.03 9.61 -14.30
C HIS A 83 1.36 9.98 -14.82
N ASP A 84 1.44 10.46 -16.07
CA ASP A 84 2.71 10.79 -16.71
C ASP A 84 3.42 11.96 -15.99
N ASP A 85 2.68 12.92 -15.44
CA ASP A 85 3.21 14.04 -14.65
C ASP A 85 3.90 13.55 -13.36
N VAL A 86 3.24 12.70 -12.56
CA VAL A 86 3.86 12.17 -11.32
C VAL A 86 4.98 11.16 -11.65
N ALA A 87 4.82 10.34 -12.68
CA ALA A 87 5.85 9.39 -13.13
C ALA A 87 7.11 10.11 -13.60
N ALA A 88 6.96 11.27 -14.27
CA ALA A 88 8.06 12.14 -14.65
C ALA A 88 8.77 12.79 -13.45
N MET A 89 8.29 12.61 -12.23
CA MET A 89 8.95 13.11 -11.02
C MET A 89 9.51 11.98 -10.15
N ALA A 90 9.18 10.73 -10.44
CA ALA A 90 9.62 9.56 -9.68
C ALA A 90 11.10 9.24 -9.92
N GLY A 91 11.83 8.96 -8.84
CA GLY A 91 13.20 8.45 -8.85
C GLY A 91 13.29 6.92 -8.88
N GLY A 92 12.19 6.24 -8.58
CA GLY A 92 12.06 4.80 -8.65
C GLY A 92 10.85 4.31 -7.88
N GLY A 93 10.62 3.01 -7.95
CA GLY A 93 9.56 2.35 -7.18
C GLY A 93 9.69 0.84 -7.17
N ALA A 94 8.90 0.21 -6.30
CA ALA A 94 8.80 -1.23 -6.16
C ALA A 94 7.35 -1.62 -5.90
N GLY A 95 6.88 -2.67 -6.57
CA GLY A 95 5.51 -3.17 -6.46
C GLY A 95 5.42 -4.44 -5.62
N GLY A 96 4.27 -4.66 -4.98
CA GLY A 96 3.91 -5.91 -4.32
C GLY A 96 2.40 -6.17 -4.38
N VAL A 97 1.99 -7.40 -4.09
CA VAL A 97 0.56 -7.78 -4.08
C VAL A 97 0.22 -8.35 -2.72
N TYR A 98 -0.89 -7.88 -2.14
CA TYR A 98 -1.33 -8.22 -0.80
C TYR A 98 -2.80 -8.63 -0.78
N GLU A 99 -3.16 -9.57 0.09
CA GLU A 99 -4.54 -9.97 0.34
C GLU A 99 -4.95 -9.56 1.76
N LEU A 100 -6.14 -8.99 1.90
CA LEU A 100 -6.72 -8.67 3.20
C LEU A 100 -7.09 -9.96 3.94
N GLN A 101 -6.55 -10.13 5.15
CA GLN A 101 -6.80 -11.29 6.01
C GLN A 101 -7.80 -10.99 7.12
N GLN A 102 -7.69 -9.80 7.75
CA GLN A 102 -8.55 -9.39 8.86
C GLN A 102 -8.70 -7.87 8.90
N GLY A 103 -9.84 -7.40 9.42
CA GLY A 103 -10.08 -5.99 9.69
C GLY A 103 -10.62 -5.21 8.49
N PRO A 104 -10.70 -3.88 8.60
CA PRO A 104 -11.30 -3.07 7.55
C PRO A 104 -10.37 -2.94 6.34
N ALA A 105 -10.93 -3.00 5.13
CA ALA A 105 -10.20 -2.72 3.89
C ALA A 105 -9.87 -1.23 3.71
N ASP A 106 -10.55 -0.35 4.45
CA ASP A 106 -10.26 1.08 4.51
C ASP A 106 -9.58 1.40 5.84
N PHE A 107 -8.43 2.06 5.74
CA PHE A 107 -7.57 2.39 6.88
C PHE A 107 -6.91 3.75 6.69
N VAL A 108 -7.63 4.72 6.11
CA VAL A 108 -7.17 6.11 5.92
C VAL A 108 -6.65 6.79 7.20
N ASP A 109 -7.12 6.36 8.38
CA ASP A 109 -6.67 6.85 9.69
C ASP A 109 -5.39 6.22 10.23
N ALA A 110 -4.79 5.27 9.49
CA ALA A 110 -3.56 4.60 9.92
C ALA A 110 -2.44 5.62 10.20
N LYS A 111 -1.76 5.40 11.33
CA LYS A 111 -0.59 6.17 11.78
C LYS A 111 0.66 5.31 11.83
N VAL A 112 0.48 3.99 11.90
CA VAL A 112 1.57 3.02 11.93
C VAL A 112 1.28 1.84 11.01
N ALA A 113 2.36 1.28 10.47
CA ALA A 113 2.38 0.01 9.76
C ALA A 113 3.37 -0.92 10.48
N HIS A 114 2.92 -2.09 10.91
CA HIS A 114 3.77 -3.13 11.51
C HIS A 114 4.06 -4.19 10.47
N TRP A 115 5.28 -4.20 9.94
CA TRP A 115 5.74 -5.16 8.94
C TRP A 115 6.44 -6.34 9.60
N PHE A 116 6.03 -7.57 9.27
CA PHE A 116 6.61 -8.78 9.87
C PHE A 116 6.55 -9.98 8.94
N GLY A 117 7.40 -10.98 9.19
CA GLY A 117 7.33 -12.28 8.55
C GLY A 117 6.69 -13.30 9.49
N LYS A 118 6.19 -14.42 8.95
CA LYS A 118 5.80 -15.54 9.80
C LYS A 118 7.04 -16.06 10.57
N PRO A 119 7.00 -16.15 11.91
CA PRO A 119 8.11 -16.71 12.66
C PRO A 119 8.44 -18.16 12.24
N ALA A 120 9.71 -18.53 12.40
CA ALA A 120 10.16 -19.90 12.19
C ALA A 120 9.48 -20.86 13.18
N GLY A 121 9.11 -22.06 12.73
CA GLY A 121 8.45 -23.08 13.57
C GLY A 121 6.95 -22.87 13.80
N ILE A 122 6.40 -21.68 13.53
CA ILE A 122 4.96 -21.40 13.69
C ILE A 122 4.19 -21.75 12.41
N ARG A 123 3.02 -22.38 12.56
CA ARG A 123 2.09 -22.63 11.45
C ARG A 123 1.21 -21.41 11.19
N TYR A 124 0.73 -21.22 9.96
CA TYR A 124 -0.16 -20.09 9.64
C TYR A 124 -1.40 -20.03 10.54
N ALA A 125 -2.06 -21.16 10.79
CA ALA A 125 -3.25 -21.22 11.66
C ALA A 125 -2.97 -20.74 13.10
N GLU A 126 -1.76 -20.98 13.61
CA GLU A 126 -1.34 -20.53 14.93
C GLU A 126 -1.06 -19.03 14.92
N LEU A 127 -0.33 -18.52 13.92
CA LEU A 127 -0.11 -17.08 13.73
C LEU A 127 -1.44 -16.31 13.61
N PHE A 128 -2.38 -16.79 12.79
CA PHE A 128 -3.70 -16.15 12.69
C PHE A 128 -4.50 -16.23 13.99
N GLY A 129 -4.31 -17.29 14.79
CA GLY A 129 -4.87 -17.39 16.13
C GLY A 129 -4.32 -16.32 17.08
N GLU A 130 -3.01 -16.06 17.04
CA GLU A 130 -2.37 -14.99 17.84
C GLU A 130 -2.79 -13.58 17.40
N LEU A 131 -3.03 -13.37 16.11
CA LEU A 131 -3.45 -12.08 15.55
C LEU A 131 -4.97 -11.85 15.61
N ALA A 132 -5.75 -12.85 16.01
CA ALA A 132 -7.19 -12.75 16.10
C ALA A 132 -7.61 -11.63 17.06
N GLY A 133 -8.45 -10.71 16.59
CA GLY A 133 -8.93 -9.58 17.38
C GLY A 133 -7.94 -8.43 17.55
N VAL A 134 -6.71 -8.54 17.05
CA VAL A 134 -5.77 -7.40 16.99
C VAL A 134 -6.38 -6.28 16.13
N PRO A 135 -6.49 -5.04 16.65
CA PRO A 135 -7.14 -3.96 15.93
C PRO A 135 -6.25 -3.42 14.81
N GLY A 136 -6.79 -3.39 13.59
CA GLY A 136 -6.11 -2.86 12.42
C GLY A 136 -6.51 -3.61 11.15
N SER A 137 -5.90 -3.22 10.04
CA SER A 137 -6.07 -3.84 8.73
C SER A 137 -4.87 -4.75 8.46
N LEU A 138 -5.08 -6.07 8.53
CA LEU A 138 -4.03 -7.07 8.37
C LEU A 138 -4.01 -7.58 6.92
N TRP A 139 -2.85 -7.50 6.29
CA TRP A 139 -2.62 -7.94 4.92
C TRP A 139 -1.48 -8.94 4.83
N MET A 140 -1.59 -9.89 3.91
CA MET A 140 -0.58 -10.91 3.63
C MET A 140 -0.16 -10.86 2.17
N ARG A 141 1.15 -10.82 1.93
CA ARG A 141 1.75 -10.81 0.60
C ARG A 141 1.38 -12.06 -0.18
N GLN A 142 1.08 -11.88 -1.47
CA GLN A 142 0.69 -12.92 -2.39
C GLN A 142 1.83 -13.24 -3.36
N MET A 143 1.98 -14.52 -3.68
CA MET A 143 2.92 -15.03 -4.71
C MET A 143 4.38 -14.59 -4.50
N VAL A 144 4.76 -14.19 -3.27
CA VAL A 144 6.08 -13.62 -2.96
C VAL A 144 6.39 -12.34 -3.74
N LEU A 145 5.36 -11.66 -4.28
CA LEU A 145 5.51 -10.42 -5.04
C LEU A 145 5.67 -9.23 -4.09
N GLY A 146 6.90 -8.72 -4.01
CA GLY A 146 7.22 -7.45 -3.37
C GLY A 146 8.45 -7.51 -2.46
N PRO A 147 9.07 -6.37 -2.16
CA PRO A 147 10.36 -6.31 -1.47
C PRO A 147 10.27 -6.42 0.05
N SER A 148 9.09 -6.19 0.64
CA SER A 148 8.87 -6.04 2.09
C SER A 148 8.69 -7.38 2.83
N PRO A 149 8.42 -7.40 4.15
CA PRO A 149 8.00 -8.61 4.85
C PRO A 149 6.66 -9.18 4.34
N GLU A 150 6.34 -10.39 4.79
CA GLU A 150 5.17 -11.15 4.33
C GLU A 150 3.84 -10.54 4.79
N PHE A 151 3.82 -9.90 5.96
CA PHE A 151 2.62 -9.32 6.54
C PHE A 151 2.81 -7.84 6.83
N VAL A 152 1.70 -7.11 6.80
CA VAL A 152 1.57 -5.78 7.37
C VAL A 152 0.26 -5.61 8.11
N LEU A 153 0.31 -5.00 9.29
CA LEU A 153 -0.85 -4.49 10.00
C LEU A 153 -0.83 -2.96 9.97
N PHE A 154 -1.84 -2.34 9.34
CA PHE A 154 -2.06 -0.89 9.43
C PHE A 154 -2.99 -0.56 10.60
N ALA A 155 -2.57 0.34 11.48
CA ALA A 155 -3.33 0.70 12.68
C ALA A 155 -3.28 2.21 12.98
N THR A 156 -4.27 2.71 13.70
CA THR A 156 -4.38 4.13 14.10
C THR A 156 -3.41 4.52 15.22
N ARG A 157 -2.81 3.54 15.89
CA ARG A 157 -1.83 3.68 16.96
C ARG A 157 -0.94 2.45 17.02
N ASP A 158 0.14 2.53 17.78
CA ASP A 158 0.99 1.38 18.03
C ASP A 158 0.23 0.23 18.70
N VAL A 159 0.52 -1.00 18.26
CA VAL A 159 -0.15 -2.23 18.70
C VAL A 159 0.91 -3.26 19.01
N ALA A 160 0.85 -3.84 20.21
CA ALA A 160 1.74 -4.93 20.58
C ALA A 160 1.33 -6.19 19.81
N LEU A 161 2.25 -6.69 18.98
CA LEU A 161 2.11 -7.97 18.30
C LEU A 161 2.84 -9.05 19.07
N GLY A 162 2.29 -10.27 19.10
CA GLY A 162 2.97 -11.45 19.66
C GLY A 162 4.19 -11.90 18.84
N VAL A 163 4.44 -11.25 17.70
CA VAL A 163 5.53 -11.54 16.77
C VAL A 163 6.45 -10.33 16.58
N PRO A 164 7.75 -10.55 16.30
CA PRO A 164 8.66 -9.46 15.98
C PRO A 164 8.22 -8.70 14.72
N ALA A 165 8.02 -7.40 14.85
CA ALA A 165 7.60 -6.54 13.74
C ALA A 165 8.43 -5.25 13.67
N THR A 166 8.69 -4.80 12.45
CA THR A 166 9.23 -3.47 12.18
C THR A 166 8.08 -2.48 12.13
N ARG A 167 8.00 -1.61 13.14
CA ARG A 167 7.05 -0.49 13.17
C ARG A 167 7.56 0.64 12.28
N ILE A 168 6.70 1.11 11.38
CA ILE A 168 6.97 2.26 10.51
C ILE A 168 5.84 3.26 10.66
N ASP A 169 6.19 4.55 10.83
CA ASP A 169 5.21 5.63 10.81
C ASP A 169 4.67 5.86 9.39
N VAL A 170 3.36 6.03 9.30
CA VAL A 170 2.67 6.35 8.05
C VAL A 170 1.73 7.52 8.24
N SER A 171 1.48 8.28 7.17
CA SER A 171 0.46 9.34 7.17
C SER A 171 -0.21 9.44 5.82
N CYS A 172 -1.53 9.53 5.82
CA CYS A 172 -2.32 9.67 4.60
C CYS A 172 -1.97 10.96 3.85
N VAL A 173 -1.82 10.84 2.53
CA VAL A 173 -1.68 11.91 1.54
C VAL A 173 -2.93 11.94 0.64
N TRP A 174 -3.47 10.77 0.28
CA TRP A 174 -4.73 10.64 -0.45
C TRP A 174 -5.63 9.56 0.19
N PRO A 175 -6.93 9.81 0.43
CA PRO A 175 -7.66 11.04 0.13
C PRO A 175 -7.21 12.22 1.01
N ALA A 176 -7.18 13.42 0.42
CA ALA A 176 -6.94 14.65 1.18
C ALA A 176 -8.11 14.88 2.15
N ARG A 177 -7.80 15.23 3.40
CA ARG A 177 -8.78 15.59 4.43
C ARG A 177 -8.84 17.08 4.63
#